data_AF-A0A7S2JRG9-F1
#
_entry.id   AF-A0A7S2JRG9-F1
#
_cell.length_a   1.000
_cell.length_b   1.000
_cell.length_c   1.000
_cell.angle_alpha   90.00
_cell.angle_beta   90.00
_cell.angle_gamma   90.00
#
_symmetry.space_group_name_H-M   'P 1'
#
loop_
_entity.id
_entity.type
_entity.pdbx_description
1 polymer ?
#
loop_
_entity_poly.entity_id
_entity_poly.type
_entity_poly.pdbx_seq_one_letter_code
_entity_poly.pdbx_strand_id
1 'polypeptide(L)'
;GRAEDLLMRMIANFDEGTTNIVPDAVSYTCVLDALAYSHSERAAERAQALVDTMFERHKRDANACLPDTICLTALINNWAKSGMNGSAQKAEDVLDLMEALYEEGYEDAMPNLISFNTAMNAWAKSGERNAGAKAEALFHRIRKINKSGKYGMKEPDQITYNSLVEAWSKTRSSAAAEKANQWLLKMDKSCRLGPKAYSYAAVIGAWSRCGRPGAVFKAEQVFDMMRAKYIAGNNFVRPNIDAYNLIIA
;
A
#
# COMPACT_ATOMS: atom_id res chain seq x y z
N GLY A 1 12.13 18.58 -12.34
CA GLY A 1 11.37 17.98 -13.46
C GLY A 1 10.18 18.86 -13.74
N ARG A 2 9.70 19.02 -14.98
CA ARG A 2 8.86 20.17 -15.37
C ARG A 2 7.68 20.49 -14.43
N ALA A 3 6.98 19.50 -13.90
CA ALA A 3 5.89 19.71 -12.93
C ALA A 3 6.37 20.28 -11.59
N GLU A 4 7.47 19.75 -11.04
CA GLU A 4 8.10 20.25 -9.81
C GLU A 4 8.70 21.65 -10.01
N ASP A 5 9.33 21.90 -11.16
CA ASP A 5 9.90 23.22 -11.47
C ASP A 5 8.80 24.30 -11.56
N LEU A 6 7.61 23.92 -12.05
CA LEU A 6 6.43 24.81 -12.07
C LEU A 6 5.88 25.06 -10.66
N LEU A 7 5.80 24.02 -9.82
CA LEU A 7 5.35 24.17 -8.43
C LEU A 7 6.33 25.04 -7.61
N MET A 8 7.64 24.83 -7.77
CA MET A 8 8.65 25.65 -7.08
C MET A 8 8.61 27.11 -7.53
N ARG A 9 8.32 27.40 -8.81
CA ARG A 9 8.08 28.76 -9.29
C ARG A 9 6.81 29.37 -8.70
N MET A 10 5.72 28.59 -8.61
CA MET A 10 4.48 29.05 -7.98
C MET A 10 4.70 29.39 -6.49
N ILE A 11 5.47 28.57 -5.78
CA ILE A 11 5.86 28.82 -4.38
C ILE A 11 6.70 30.09 -4.28
N ALA A 12 7.77 30.23 -5.08
CA ALA A 12 8.64 31.40 -5.05
C ALA A 12 7.87 32.70 -5.37
N ASN A 13 6.99 32.67 -6.36
CA ASN A 13 6.18 33.84 -6.73
C ASN A 13 5.23 34.27 -5.61
N PHE A 14 4.67 33.32 -4.86
CA PHE A 14 3.85 33.62 -3.70
C PHE A 14 4.68 34.19 -2.54
N ASP A 15 5.80 33.52 -2.21
CA ASP A 15 6.68 33.92 -1.10
C ASP A 15 7.32 35.31 -1.34
N GLU A 16 7.59 35.67 -2.60
CA GLU A 16 8.09 37.00 -3.02
C GLU A 16 6.97 38.07 -3.14
N GLY A 17 5.70 37.69 -2.95
CA GLY A 17 4.55 38.58 -3.08
C GLY A 17 4.28 39.05 -4.52
N THR A 18 4.85 38.38 -5.53
CA THR A 18 4.64 38.74 -6.94
C THR A 18 3.29 38.27 -7.47
N THR A 19 2.67 37.28 -6.83
CA THR A 19 1.32 36.81 -7.16
C THR A 19 0.51 36.47 -5.90
N ASN A 20 -0.81 36.64 -5.95
CA ASN A 20 -1.75 36.18 -4.91
C ASN A 20 -2.15 34.70 -5.06
N ILE A 21 -1.44 33.93 -5.91
CA ILE A 21 -1.78 32.54 -6.18
C ILE A 21 -1.10 31.66 -5.13
N VAL A 22 -1.88 31.19 -4.15
CA VAL A 22 -1.40 30.29 -3.10
C VAL A 22 -1.35 28.86 -3.64
N PRO A 23 -0.20 28.16 -3.58
CA PRO A 23 -0.18 26.72 -3.83
C PRO A 23 -0.97 26.00 -2.74
N ASP A 24 -1.90 25.17 -3.15
CA ASP A 24 -2.79 24.38 -2.29
C ASP A 24 -2.39 22.89 -2.27
N ALA A 25 -3.05 22.10 -1.43
CA ALA A 25 -2.78 20.66 -1.32
C ALA A 25 -2.92 19.92 -2.66
N VAL A 26 -3.80 20.39 -3.55
CA VAL A 26 -3.99 19.82 -4.90
C VAL A 26 -2.74 20.04 -5.77
N SER A 27 -2.18 21.25 -5.75
CA SER A 27 -0.97 21.60 -6.50
C SER A 27 0.22 20.70 -6.12
N TYR A 28 0.40 20.45 -4.82
CA TYR A 28 1.41 19.51 -4.32
C TYR A 28 1.09 18.06 -4.72
N THR A 29 -0.15 17.60 -4.51
CA THR A 29 -0.59 16.24 -4.86
C THR A 29 -0.34 15.91 -6.32
N CYS A 30 -0.63 16.83 -7.25
CA CYS A 30 -0.36 16.64 -8.67
C CYS A 30 1.13 16.36 -8.96
N VAL A 31 2.05 17.06 -8.27
CA VAL A 31 3.48 16.82 -8.42
C VAL A 31 3.89 15.51 -7.77
N LEU A 32 3.35 15.17 -6.60
CA LEU A 32 3.59 13.88 -5.94
C LEU A 32 3.16 12.71 -6.82
N ASP A 33 1.97 12.78 -7.42
CA ASP A 33 1.51 11.76 -8.35
C ASP A 33 2.41 11.68 -9.58
N ALA A 34 2.79 12.82 -10.18
CA ALA A 34 3.73 12.83 -11.30
C ALA A 34 5.07 12.17 -10.92
N LEU A 35 5.59 12.44 -9.72
CA LEU A 35 6.82 11.81 -9.23
C LEU A 35 6.66 10.29 -9.06
N ALA A 36 5.53 9.82 -8.54
CA ALA A 36 5.25 8.40 -8.32
C ALA A 36 5.27 7.56 -9.62
N TYR A 37 5.04 8.20 -10.77
CA TYR A 37 5.07 7.55 -12.09
C TYR A 37 6.29 7.92 -12.95
N SER A 38 7.10 8.90 -12.52
CA SER A 38 8.18 9.46 -13.33
C SER A 38 9.37 8.53 -13.57
N HIS A 39 9.44 7.36 -12.90
CA HIS A 39 10.62 6.46 -12.86
C HIS A 39 11.95 7.19 -12.57
N SER A 40 11.86 8.43 -12.05
CA SER A 40 13.00 9.28 -11.76
C SER A 40 13.77 8.69 -10.58
N GLU A 41 15.08 8.83 -10.61
CA GLU A 41 15.93 8.53 -9.47
C GLU A 41 15.49 9.37 -8.26
N ARG A 42 15.48 8.75 -7.07
CA ARG A 42 15.14 9.39 -5.79
C ARG A 42 13.80 10.15 -5.78
N ALA A 43 12.84 9.74 -6.64
CA ALA A 43 11.53 10.39 -6.73
C ALA A 43 10.79 10.45 -5.39
N ALA A 44 10.87 9.37 -4.59
CA ALA A 44 10.22 9.33 -3.28
C ALA A 44 10.86 10.26 -2.24
N GLU A 45 12.18 10.44 -2.27
CA GLU A 45 12.84 11.42 -1.39
C GLU A 45 12.52 12.86 -1.79
N ARG A 46 12.38 13.13 -3.10
CA ARG A 46 11.93 14.45 -3.59
C ARG A 46 10.48 14.70 -3.21
N ALA A 47 9.62 13.68 -3.31
CA ALA A 47 8.24 13.74 -2.85
C ALA A 47 8.17 14.04 -1.34
N GLN A 48 9.03 13.40 -0.53
CA GLN A 48 9.14 13.68 0.90
C GLN A 48 9.57 15.13 1.15
N ALA A 49 10.60 15.63 0.46
CA ALA A 49 11.09 16.99 0.61
C ALA A 49 10.01 18.04 0.26
N LEU A 50 9.12 17.76 -0.71
CA LEU A 50 8.00 18.63 -1.03
C LEU A 50 6.97 18.69 0.11
N VAL A 51 6.64 17.55 0.72
CA VAL A 51 5.72 17.49 1.87
C VAL A 51 6.36 18.16 3.10
N ASP A 52 7.64 17.94 3.36
CA ASP A 52 8.38 18.62 4.43
C ASP A 52 8.36 20.15 4.23
N THR A 53 8.47 20.60 2.98
CA THR A 53 8.34 22.01 2.62
C THR A 53 6.94 22.56 2.95
N MET A 54 5.87 21.79 2.77
CA MET A 54 4.52 22.22 3.17
C MET A 54 4.44 22.46 4.68
N PHE A 55 4.98 21.55 5.49
CA PHE A 55 5.01 21.73 6.95
C PHE A 55 5.86 22.93 7.37
N GLU A 56 7.05 23.10 6.78
CA GLU A 56 7.92 24.25 7.08
C GLU A 56 7.29 25.59 6.68
N ARG A 57 6.56 25.63 5.57
CA ARG A 57 5.83 26.84 5.15
C ARG A 57 4.69 27.15 6.11
N HIS A 58 3.92 26.16 6.53
CA HIS A 58 2.85 26.36 7.51
C HIS A 58 3.37 26.85 8.88
N LYS A 59 4.57 26.41 9.31
CA LYS A 59 5.22 26.94 10.51
C LYS A 59 5.60 28.43 10.40
N ARG A 60 5.89 28.91 9.20
CA ARG A 60 6.29 30.31 8.93
C ARG A 60 5.10 31.21 8.66
N ASP A 61 4.08 30.69 7.99
CA ASP A 61 2.85 31.39 7.61
C ASP A 61 1.66 30.46 7.85
N ALA A 62 0.80 30.83 8.79
CA ALA A 62 -0.41 30.08 9.11
C ALA A 62 -1.41 30.01 7.93
N ASN A 63 -1.27 30.88 6.92
CA ASN A 63 -2.07 30.83 5.70
C ASN A 63 -1.57 29.81 4.67
N ALA A 64 -0.35 29.28 4.83
CA ALA A 64 0.16 28.23 3.95
C ALA A 64 -0.58 26.90 4.21
N CYS A 65 -0.84 26.14 3.15
CA CYS A 65 -1.59 24.89 3.28
C CYS A 65 -0.78 23.79 3.96
N LEU A 66 -1.44 23.00 4.81
CA LEU A 66 -0.91 21.74 5.33
C LEU A 66 -1.22 20.57 4.38
N PRO A 67 -0.45 19.46 4.44
CA PRO A 67 -0.74 18.25 3.69
C PRO A 67 -2.02 17.58 4.17
N ASP A 68 -2.99 17.40 3.29
CA ASP A 68 -4.21 16.65 3.58
C ASP A 68 -4.03 15.13 3.40
N THR A 69 -5.09 14.39 3.66
CA THR A 69 -5.17 12.93 3.50
C THR A 69 -4.74 12.46 2.12
N ILE A 70 -5.11 13.21 1.06
CA ILE A 70 -4.82 12.84 -0.32
C ILE A 70 -3.32 13.00 -0.59
N CYS A 71 -2.76 14.14 -0.20
CA CYS A 71 -1.34 14.46 -0.32
C CYS A 71 -0.46 13.43 0.42
N LEU A 72 -0.78 13.13 1.68
CA LEU A 72 -0.05 12.14 2.47
C LEU A 72 -0.19 10.72 1.90
N THR A 73 -1.37 10.34 1.39
CA THR A 73 -1.56 9.05 0.70
C THR A 73 -0.73 8.97 -0.59
N ALA A 74 -0.61 10.06 -1.35
CA ALA A 74 0.25 10.13 -2.54
C ALA A 74 1.73 9.97 -2.17
N LEU A 75 2.17 10.50 -1.03
CA LEU A 75 3.52 10.28 -0.50
C LEU A 75 3.75 8.80 -0.10
N ILE A 76 2.80 8.15 0.56
CA ILE A 76 2.88 6.70 0.85
C ILE A 76 3.03 5.90 -0.46
N ASN A 77 2.28 6.27 -1.51
CA ASN A 77 2.36 5.62 -2.82
C ASN A 77 3.72 5.85 -3.52
N ASN A 78 4.32 7.03 -3.37
CA ASN A 78 5.67 7.32 -3.87
C ASN A 78 6.69 6.37 -3.22
N TRP A 79 6.65 6.25 -1.89
CA TRP A 79 7.50 5.31 -1.17
C TRP A 79 7.23 3.87 -1.60
N ALA A 80 5.97 3.45 -1.72
CA ALA A 80 5.59 2.11 -2.15
C ALA A 80 6.10 1.72 -3.55
N LYS A 81 6.36 2.69 -4.43
CA LYS A 81 6.84 2.48 -5.81
C LYS A 81 8.34 2.69 -5.98
N SER A 82 9.02 3.29 -5.01
CA SER A 82 10.44 3.65 -5.16
C SER A 82 11.36 2.44 -5.29
N GLY A 83 10.97 1.28 -4.72
CA GLY A 83 11.79 0.09 -4.69
C GLY A 83 13.07 0.24 -3.85
N MET A 84 13.23 1.35 -3.13
CA MET A 84 14.39 1.61 -2.27
C MET A 84 14.33 0.72 -1.02
N ASN A 85 15.49 0.35 -0.48
CA ASN A 85 15.56 -0.37 0.79
C ASN A 85 14.96 0.49 1.92
N GLY A 86 14.08 -0.09 2.75
CA GLY A 86 13.41 0.64 3.82
C GLY A 86 12.26 1.56 3.35
N SER A 87 11.94 1.58 2.05
CA SER A 87 10.82 2.36 1.52
C SER A 87 9.46 1.96 2.12
N ALA A 88 9.27 0.69 2.44
CA ALA A 88 8.05 0.23 3.11
C ALA A 88 7.92 0.75 4.53
N GLN A 89 9.04 0.83 5.27
CA GLN A 89 9.04 1.46 6.59
C GLN A 89 8.75 2.95 6.48
N LYS A 90 9.32 3.66 5.50
CA LYS A 90 9.00 5.08 5.24
C LYS A 90 7.51 5.29 4.88
N ALA A 91 6.92 4.38 4.12
CA ALA A 91 5.48 4.42 3.83
C ALA A 91 4.63 4.23 5.09
N GLU A 92 5.06 3.36 6.02
CA GLU A 92 4.42 3.19 7.34
C GLU A 92 4.64 4.43 8.24
N ASP A 93 5.82 5.03 8.23
CA ASP A 93 6.13 6.24 9.02
C ASP A 93 5.21 7.41 8.60
N VAL A 94 4.90 7.55 7.31
CA VAL A 94 3.96 8.57 6.82
C VAL A 94 2.53 8.27 7.26
N LEU A 95 2.13 6.99 7.33
CA LEU A 95 0.83 6.61 7.87
C LEU A 95 0.73 6.91 9.37
N ASP A 96 1.80 6.66 10.13
CA ASP A 96 1.90 7.02 11.55
C ASP A 96 1.82 8.53 11.75
N LEU A 97 2.45 9.31 10.87
CA LEU A 97 2.32 10.77 10.86
C LEU A 97 0.86 11.22 10.64
N MET A 98 0.13 10.61 9.71
CA MET A 98 -1.31 10.91 9.52
C MET A 98 -2.12 10.65 10.79
N GLU A 99 -1.85 9.54 11.47
CA GLU A 99 -2.53 9.20 12.73
C GLU A 99 -2.21 10.20 13.84
N ALA A 100 -0.93 10.60 13.96
CA ALA A 100 -0.49 11.59 14.94
C ALA A 100 -1.11 12.97 14.68
N LEU A 101 -1.09 13.46 13.44
CA LEU A 101 -1.68 14.75 13.08
C LEU A 101 -3.18 14.81 13.38
N TYR A 102 -3.91 13.74 13.09
CA TYR A 102 -5.32 13.68 13.45
C TYR A 102 -5.53 13.67 14.97
N GLU A 103 -4.69 12.96 15.73
CA GLU A 103 -4.75 12.95 17.20
C GLU A 103 -4.43 14.32 17.81
N GLU A 104 -3.63 15.14 17.14
CA GLU A 104 -3.37 16.54 17.49
C GLU A 104 -4.51 17.49 17.07
N GLY A 105 -5.56 16.98 16.42
CA GLY A 105 -6.76 17.73 16.03
C GLY A 105 -6.80 18.18 14.58
N TYR A 106 -5.84 17.78 13.74
CA TYR A 106 -5.85 18.10 12.32
C TYR A 106 -6.69 17.10 11.52
N GLU A 107 -7.99 17.37 11.39
CA GLU A 107 -8.96 16.46 10.76
C GLU A 107 -8.67 16.18 9.27
N ASP A 108 -8.07 17.12 8.53
CA ASP A 108 -7.79 16.94 7.11
C ASP A 108 -6.74 15.84 6.83
N ALA A 109 -5.94 15.46 7.83
CA ALA A 109 -4.98 14.36 7.74
C ALA A 109 -5.57 12.98 8.11
N MET A 110 -6.90 12.87 8.26
CA MET A 110 -7.58 11.64 8.67
C MET A 110 -7.17 10.39 7.86
N PRO A 111 -6.53 9.39 8.49
CA PRO A 111 -6.21 8.13 7.85
C PRO A 111 -7.47 7.39 7.39
N ASN A 112 -7.39 6.71 6.25
CA ASN A 112 -8.52 5.96 5.70
C ASN A 112 -8.06 4.60 5.16
N LEU A 113 -9.01 3.77 4.71
CA LEU A 113 -8.67 2.42 4.22
C LEU A 113 -7.69 2.44 3.03
N ILE A 114 -7.68 3.52 2.23
CA ILE A 114 -6.78 3.66 1.07
C ILE A 114 -5.35 3.90 1.56
N SER A 115 -5.12 4.79 2.53
CA SER A 115 -3.76 5.04 3.06
C SER A 115 -3.17 3.78 3.70
N PHE A 116 -3.97 3.05 4.48
CA PHE A 116 -3.59 1.74 5.04
C PHE A 116 -3.28 0.69 3.97
N ASN A 117 -4.16 0.51 2.98
CA ASN A 117 -3.95 -0.45 1.90
C ASN A 117 -2.70 -0.11 1.07
N THR A 118 -2.40 1.18 0.89
CA THR A 118 -1.22 1.66 0.18
C THR A 118 0.06 1.34 0.95
N ALA A 119 0.08 1.54 2.28
CA ALA A 119 1.21 1.14 3.12
C ALA A 119 1.39 -0.39 3.16
N MET A 120 0.31 -1.18 3.24
CA MET A 120 0.38 -2.64 3.15
C MET A 120 0.95 -3.11 1.81
N ASN A 121 0.58 -2.45 0.70
CA ASN A 121 1.14 -2.73 -0.61
C ASN A 121 2.63 -2.36 -0.71
N ALA A 122 3.09 -1.31 -0.01
CA ALA A 122 4.51 -0.98 0.11
C ALA A 122 5.29 -2.14 0.73
N TRP A 123 4.81 -2.68 1.85
CA TRP A 123 5.36 -3.89 2.47
C TRP A 123 5.32 -5.09 1.53
N ALA A 124 4.22 -5.29 0.80
CA ALA A 124 4.11 -6.39 -0.14
C ALA A 124 5.16 -6.34 -1.25
N LYS A 125 5.50 -5.14 -1.73
CA LYS A 125 6.50 -4.92 -2.78
C LYS A 125 7.93 -4.94 -2.29
N SER A 126 8.20 -4.65 -1.01
CA SER A 126 9.57 -4.59 -0.49
C SER A 126 10.27 -5.96 -0.50
N GLY A 127 9.52 -7.05 -0.35
CA GLY A 127 10.08 -8.41 -0.28
C GLY A 127 10.98 -8.64 0.94
N GLU A 128 10.89 -7.75 1.95
CA GLU A 128 11.64 -7.85 3.20
C GLU A 128 11.21 -9.08 4.03
N ARG A 129 12.09 -9.56 4.91
CA ARG A 129 11.84 -10.78 5.71
C ARG A 129 10.67 -10.64 6.69
N ASN A 130 10.35 -9.41 7.10
CA ASN A 130 9.27 -9.05 8.01
C ASN A 130 8.05 -8.46 7.28
N ALA A 131 8.06 -8.35 5.94
CA ALA A 131 7.00 -7.71 5.16
C ALA A 131 5.61 -8.27 5.48
N GLY A 132 5.44 -9.59 5.48
CA GLY A 132 4.17 -10.23 5.82
C GLY A 132 3.71 -9.95 7.25
N ALA A 133 4.63 -9.93 8.22
CA ALA A 133 4.31 -9.64 9.61
C ALA A 133 3.90 -8.17 9.82
N LYS A 134 4.57 -7.24 9.13
CA LYS A 134 4.21 -5.81 9.13
C LYS A 134 2.85 -5.56 8.47
N ALA A 135 2.58 -6.17 7.32
CA ALA A 135 1.27 -6.12 6.69
C ALA A 135 0.17 -6.72 7.58
N GLU A 136 0.46 -7.82 8.30
CA GLU A 136 -0.46 -8.43 9.27
C GLU A 136 -0.74 -7.50 10.47
N ALA A 137 0.27 -6.79 10.97
CA ALA A 137 0.11 -5.79 12.02
C ALA A 137 -0.81 -4.63 11.57
N LEU A 138 -0.61 -4.11 10.36
CA LEU A 138 -1.48 -3.09 9.77
C LEU A 138 -2.92 -3.58 9.60
N PHE A 139 -3.13 -4.82 9.16
CA PHE A 139 -4.47 -5.41 9.10
C PHE A 139 -5.16 -5.45 10.46
N HIS A 140 -4.44 -5.85 11.52
CA HIS A 140 -4.98 -5.84 12.87
C HIS A 140 -5.27 -4.43 13.38
N ARG A 141 -4.44 -3.44 13.00
CA ARG A 141 -4.68 -2.02 13.28
C ARG A 141 -5.96 -1.52 12.62
N ILE A 142 -6.19 -1.81 11.33
CA ILE A 142 -7.45 -1.50 10.62
C ILE A 142 -8.66 -2.08 11.37
N ARG A 143 -8.61 -3.36 11.75
CA ARG A 143 -9.72 -4.00 12.48
C ARG A 143 -9.97 -3.38 13.85
N LYS A 144 -8.91 -2.98 14.56
CA LYS A 144 -9.04 -2.32 15.87
C LYS A 144 -9.70 -0.95 15.73
N ILE A 145 -9.26 -0.15 14.76
CA ILE A 145 -9.78 1.19 14.48
C ILE A 145 -11.23 1.12 13.99
N ASN A 146 -11.55 0.20 13.08
CA ASN A 146 -12.91 -0.01 12.60
C ASN A 146 -13.87 -0.38 13.75
N LYS A 147 -13.47 -1.29 14.65
CA LYS A 147 -14.28 -1.65 15.83
C LYS A 147 -14.51 -0.50 16.80
N SER A 148 -13.54 0.41 16.93
CA SER A 148 -13.70 1.59 17.77
C SER A 148 -14.47 2.72 17.08
N GLY A 149 -14.78 2.60 15.79
CA GLY A 149 -15.42 3.65 14.98
C GLY A 149 -14.51 4.86 14.69
N LYS A 150 -13.21 4.77 14.99
CA LYS A 150 -12.26 5.89 14.80
C LYS A 150 -12.05 6.12 13.29
N TYR A 151 -11.92 7.38 12.89
CA TYR A 151 -11.74 7.82 11.48
C TYR A 151 -12.88 7.44 10.52
N GLY A 152 -14.02 6.92 11.02
CA GLY A 152 -15.02 6.27 10.16
C GLY A 152 -14.42 5.09 9.37
N MET A 153 -13.41 4.42 9.92
CA MET A 153 -12.65 3.36 9.26
C MET A 153 -13.58 2.25 8.78
N LYS A 154 -13.49 1.92 7.49
CA LYS A 154 -14.28 0.87 6.87
C LYS A 154 -13.73 -0.51 7.21
N GLU A 155 -14.58 -1.52 7.13
CA GLU A 155 -14.17 -2.92 7.26
C GLU A 155 -13.11 -3.27 6.20
N PRO A 156 -12.11 -4.12 6.52
CA PRO A 156 -11.14 -4.60 5.56
C PRO A 156 -11.81 -5.19 4.31
N ASP A 157 -11.42 -4.69 3.15
CA ASP A 157 -12.01 -5.05 1.88
C ASP A 157 -11.15 -6.06 1.13
N GLN A 158 -11.58 -6.39 -0.10
CA GLN A 158 -10.84 -7.32 -0.95
C GLN A 158 -9.39 -6.87 -1.22
N ILE A 159 -9.14 -5.56 -1.31
CA ILE A 159 -7.80 -5.01 -1.53
C ILE A 159 -6.95 -5.27 -0.28
N THR A 160 -7.49 -5.02 0.92
CA THR A 160 -6.76 -5.26 2.18
C THR A 160 -6.32 -6.73 2.32
N TYR A 161 -7.22 -7.69 2.07
CA TYR A 161 -6.86 -9.11 2.12
C TYR A 161 -5.86 -9.51 1.03
N ASN A 162 -6.00 -8.99 -0.18
CA ASN A 162 -5.08 -9.27 -1.28
C ASN A 162 -3.67 -8.75 -0.98
N SER A 163 -3.53 -7.51 -0.50
CA SER A 163 -2.23 -6.95 -0.11
C SER A 163 -1.57 -7.79 0.98
N LEU A 164 -2.35 -8.35 1.92
CA LEU A 164 -1.84 -9.22 2.99
C LEU A 164 -1.35 -10.57 2.46
N VAL A 165 -2.13 -11.21 1.59
CA VAL A 165 -1.72 -12.47 0.94
C VAL A 165 -0.49 -12.25 0.07
N GLU A 166 -0.44 -11.14 -0.67
CA GLU A 166 0.70 -10.76 -1.50
C GLU A 166 1.95 -10.53 -0.65
N ALA A 167 1.85 -9.79 0.46
CA ALA A 167 2.97 -9.54 1.36
C ALA A 167 3.56 -10.84 1.93
N TRP A 168 2.71 -11.74 2.41
CA TRP A 168 3.17 -13.05 2.85
C TRP A 168 3.75 -13.88 1.68
N SER A 169 3.17 -13.81 0.48
CA SER A 169 3.68 -14.58 -0.67
C SER A 169 5.07 -14.18 -1.16
N LYS A 170 5.46 -12.92 -0.91
CA LYS A 170 6.75 -12.34 -1.30
C LYS A 170 7.74 -12.28 -0.15
N THR A 171 7.29 -12.56 1.09
CA THR A 171 8.16 -12.62 2.25
C THR A 171 9.13 -13.79 2.12
N ARG A 172 10.45 -13.51 2.23
CA ARG A 172 11.51 -14.52 2.17
C ARG A 172 11.64 -15.30 3.48
N SER A 173 10.58 -16.03 3.85
CA SER A 173 10.54 -16.87 5.05
C SER A 173 9.88 -18.20 4.75
N SER A 174 10.40 -19.26 5.36
CA SER A 174 9.92 -20.62 5.14
C SER A 174 8.52 -20.86 5.73
N ALA A 175 8.08 -20.04 6.69
CA ALA A 175 6.71 -20.04 7.21
C ALA A 175 5.73 -19.15 6.40
N ALA A 176 6.24 -18.38 5.43
CA ALA A 176 5.46 -17.38 4.74
C ALA A 176 4.36 -17.97 3.86
N ALA A 177 4.64 -19.09 3.18
CA ALA A 177 3.66 -19.78 2.34
C ALA A 177 2.47 -20.32 3.16
N GLU A 178 2.73 -20.83 4.37
CA GLU A 178 1.69 -21.30 5.29
C GLU A 178 0.80 -20.14 5.75
N LYS A 179 1.41 -19.02 6.13
CA LYS A 179 0.70 -17.79 6.49
C LYS A 179 -0.12 -17.23 5.34
N ALA A 180 0.44 -17.18 4.12
CA ALA A 180 -0.27 -16.74 2.92
C ALA A 180 -1.50 -17.61 2.66
N ASN A 181 -1.38 -18.94 2.79
CA ASN A 181 -2.49 -19.86 2.64
C ASN A 181 -3.57 -19.66 3.73
N GLN A 182 -3.17 -19.48 5.00
CA GLN A 182 -4.11 -19.19 6.08
C GLN A 182 -4.91 -17.91 5.82
N TRP A 183 -4.26 -16.86 5.30
CA TRP A 183 -4.93 -15.61 4.96
C TRP A 183 -5.84 -15.74 3.74
N LEU A 184 -5.48 -16.55 2.75
CA LEU A 184 -6.35 -16.89 1.62
C LEU A 184 -7.63 -17.60 2.09
N LEU A 185 -7.51 -18.57 3.00
CA LEU A 185 -8.67 -19.27 3.58
C LEU A 185 -9.53 -18.35 4.46
N LYS A 186 -8.92 -17.41 5.19
CA LYS A 186 -9.66 -16.38 5.93
C LYS A 186 -10.40 -15.42 5.00
N MET A 187 -9.77 -15.00 3.91
CA MET A 187 -10.39 -14.16 2.88
C MET A 187 -11.62 -14.85 2.30
N ASP A 188 -11.56 -16.15 2.06
CA ASP A 188 -12.68 -16.93 1.54
C ASP A 188 -13.89 -16.98 2.49
N LYS A 189 -13.64 -17.05 3.79
CA LYS A 189 -14.69 -17.10 4.81
C LYS A 189 -15.26 -15.72 5.16
N SER A 190 -14.40 -14.70 5.17
CA SER A 190 -14.73 -13.39 5.74
C SER A 190 -14.96 -12.29 4.72
N CYS A 191 -14.46 -12.42 3.48
CA CYS A 191 -14.64 -11.42 2.44
C CYS A 191 -15.78 -11.84 1.51
N ARG A 192 -16.81 -10.99 1.38
CA ARG A 192 -17.98 -11.25 0.52
C ARG A 192 -17.61 -11.55 -0.93
N LEU A 193 -16.56 -10.93 -1.44
CA LEU A 193 -16.10 -11.11 -2.82
C LEU A 193 -15.15 -12.30 -2.99
N GLY A 194 -14.70 -12.90 -1.88
CA GLY A 194 -13.77 -14.02 -1.85
C GLY A 194 -12.40 -13.74 -2.51
N PRO A 195 -11.51 -14.74 -2.51
CA PRO A 195 -10.25 -14.70 -3.25
C PRO A 195 -10.48 -14.70 -4.77
N LYS A 196 -9.60 -14.01 -5.49
CA LYS A 196 -9.56 -14.00 -6.97
C LYS A 196 -8.42 -14.88 -7.48
N ALA A 197 -8.36 -15.11 -8.79
CA ALA A 197 -7.29 -15.87 -9.42
C ALA A 197 -5.88 -15.40 -9.01
N TYR A 198 -5.67 -14.08 -8.91
CA TYR A 198 -4.43 -13.50 -8.43
C TYR A 198 -4.07 -13.92 -6.99
N SER A 199 -5.05 -13.97 -6.09
CA SER A 199 -4.84 -14.37 -4.69
C SER A 199 -4.35 -15.83 -4.59
N TYR A 200 -4.90 -16.72 -5.42
CA TYR A 200 -4.45 -18.11 -5.52
C TYR A 200 -3.05 -18.20 -6.11
N ALA A 201 -2.77 -17.51 -7.21
CA ALA A 201 -1.46 -17.49 -7.85
C ALA A 201 -0.36 -17.01 -6.89
N ALA A 202 -0.64 -16.01 -6.06
CA ALA A 202 0.28 -15.54 -5.02
C ALA A 202 0.66 -16.67 -4.04
N VAL A 203 -0.33 -17.42 -3.52
CA VAL A 203 -0.07 -18.52 -2.59
C VAL A 203 0.65 -19.69 -3.26
N ILE A 204 0.26 -20.07 -4.48
CA ILE A 204 0.92 -21.13 -5.26
C ILE A 204 2.40 -20.76 -5.48
N GLY A 205 2.66 -19.54 -5.93
CA GLY A 205 4.04 -19.05 -6.12
C GLY A 205 4.83 -18.97 -4.82
N ALA A 206 4.18 -18.70 -3.68
CA ALA A 206 4.83 -18.75 -2.37
C ALA A 206 5.27 -20.17 -2.00
N TRP A 207 4.44 -21.19 -2.28
CA TRP A 207 4.77 -22.59 -2.05
C TRP A 207 5.88 -23.09 -2.97
N SER A 208 5.82 -22.80 -4.28
CA SER A 208 6.88 -23.18 -5.24
C SER A 208 8.25 -22.62 -4.81
N ARG A 209 8.32 -21.36 -4.37
CA ARG A 209 9.57 -20.75 -3.87
C ARG A 209 10.01 -21.20 -2.47
N CYS A 210 9.17 -21.91 -1.71
CA CYS A 210 9.44 -22.26 -0.31
C CYS A 210 10.56 -23.32 -0.17
N GLY A 211 10.78 -24.15 -1.20
CA GLY A 211 11.83 -25.17 -1.23
C GLY A 211 11.71 -26.27 -0.16
N ARG A 212 10.60 -26.32 0.58
CA ARG A 212 10.34 -27.34 1.61
C ARG A 212 9.87 -28.65 0.99
N PRO A 213 10.24 -29.82 1.54
CA PRO A 213 9.65 -31.10 1.14
C PRO A 213 8.13 -31.05 1.36
N GLY A 214 7.37 -31.39 0.32
CA GLY A 214 5.89 -31.32 0.33
C GLY A 214 5.30 -29.94 -0.02
N ALA A 215 6.11 -28.92 -0.31
CA ALA A 215 5.60 -27.63 -0.77
C ALA A 215 4.86 -27.74 -2.10
N VAL A 216 5.33 -28.59 -3.01
CA VAL A 216 4.67 -28.90 -4.30
C VAL A 216 3.26 -29.44 -4.06
N PHE A 217 3.10 -30.41 -3.16
CA PHE A 217 1.78 -30.97 -2.82
C PHE A 217 0.83 -29.92 -2.24
N LYS A 218 1.34 -28.99 -1.41
CA LYS A 218 0.53 -27.87 -0.90
C LYS A 218 0.17 -26.88 -2.02
N ALA A 219 1.07 -26.62 -2.96
CA ALA A 219 0.78 -25.79 -4.14
C ALA A 219 -0.32 -26.42 -5.02
N GLU A 220 -0.22 -27.73 -5.28
CA GLU A 220 -1.23 -28.51 -6.01
C GLU A 220 -2.59 -28.48 -5.31
N GLN A 221 -2.64 -28.66 -3.99
CA GLN A 221 -3.90 -28.55 -3.24
C GLN A 221 -4.55 -27.17 -3.41
N VAL A 222 -3.78 -26.09 -3.29
CA VAL A 222 -4.31 -24.73 -3.48
C VAL A 222 -4.82 -24.52 -4.91
N PHE A 223 -4.15 -25.11 -5.89
CA PHE A 223 -4.59 -25.08 -7.29
C PHE A 223 -5.85 -25.90 -7.54
N ASP A 224 -5.97 -27.08 -6.96
CA ASP A 224 -7.18 -27.90 -7.07
C ASP A 224 -8.36 -27.23 -6.37
N MET A 225 -8.13 -26.53 -5.26
CA MET A 225 -9.16 -25.68 -4.63
C MET A 225 -9.61 -24.55 -5.58
N MET A 226 -8.68 -23.91 -6.30
CA MET A 226 -8.99 -22.90 -7.30
C MET A 226 -9.84 -23.47 -8.44
N ARG A 227 -9.45 -24.65 -8.97
CA ARG A 227 -10.20 -25.37 -10.03
C ARG A 227 -11.58 -25.78 -9.58
N ALA A 228 -11.71 -26.36 -8.39
CA ALA A 228 -13.00 -26.79 -7.84
C ALA A 228 -13.99 -25.63 -7.76
N LYS A 229 -13.54 -24.44 -7.33
CA LYS A 229 -14.37 -23.24 -7.28
C LYS A 229 -14.73 -22.69 -8.66
N TYR A 230 -13.81 -22.75 -9.62
CA TYR A 230 -14.12 -22.38 -11.00
C TYR A 230 -15.19 -23.31 -11.60
N ILE A 231 -15.05 -24.62 -11.40
CA ILE A 231 -16.03 -25.63 -11.84
C ILE A 231 -17.39 -25.41 -11.14
N ALA A 232 -17.39 -25.01 -9.87
CA ALA A 232 -18.60 -24.64 -9.14
C ALA A 232 -19.25 -23.32 -9.61
N GLY A 233 -18.73 -22.68 -10.68
CA GLY A 233 -19.33 -21.50 -11.33
C GLY A 233 -18.71 -20.16 -10.93
N ASN A 234 -17.64 -20.14 -10.12
CA ASN A 234 -16.96 -18.89 -9.78
C ASN A 234 -15.95 -18.48 -10.88
N ASN A 235 -16.40 -17.66 -11.81
CA ASN A 235 -15.55 -17.16 -12.91
C ASN A 235 -14.41 -16.24 -12.46
N PHE A 236 -14.43 -15.69 -11.24
CA PHE A 236 -13.37 -14.81 -10.71
C PHE A 236 -12.09 -15.57 -10.31
N VAL A 237 -12.15 -16.89 -10.19
CA VAL A 237 -11.03 -17.78 -9.86
C VAL A 237 -10.60 -18.65 -11.03
N ARG A 238 -10.84 -18.21 -12.27
CA ARG A 238 -10.45 -18.94 -13.48
C ARG A 238 -8.93 -19.21 -13.47
N PRO A 239 -8.50 -20.49 -13.57
CA PRO A 239 -7.08 -20.83 -13.73
C PRO A 239 -6.50 -20.17 -14.97
N ASN A 240 -5.35 -19.52 -14.82
CA ASN A 240 -4.61 -18.87 -15.90
C ASN A 240 -3.26 -19.57 -16.14
N ILE A 241 -2.61 -19.23 -17.25
CA ILE A 241 -1.31 -19.81 -17.64
C ILE A 241 -0.27 -19.61 -16.53
N ASP A 242 -0.28 -18.46 -15.85
CA ASP A 242 0.64 -18.18 -14.75
C ASP A 242 0.50 -19.18 -13.60
N ALA A 243 -0.72 -19.53 -13.20
CA ALA A 243 -0.95 -20.51 -12.15
C ALA A 243 -0.41 -21.90 -12.52
N TYR A 244 -0.54 -22.31 -13.78
CA TYR A 244 0.06 -23.56 -14.27
C TYR A 244 1.59 -23.52 -14.28
N ASN A 245 2.18 -22.42 -14.77
CA ASN A 245 3.62 -22.23 -14.80
C ASN A 245 4.22 -22.26 -13.38
N LEU A 246 3.52 -21.74 -12.38
CA LEU A 246 3.97 -21.73 -10.98
C LEU A 246 3.93 -23.11 -10.29
N ILE A 247 3.22 -24.09 -10.85
CA ILE A 247 3.17 -25.47 -10.31
C ILE A 247 4.25 -26.34 -10.97
N ILE A 248 4.53 -26.08 -12.24
CA ILE A 248 5.53 -26.81 -13.02
C ILE A 248 6.96 -26.40 -12.64
N ALA A 249 7.15 -25.16 -12.16
CA ALA A 249 8.44 -24.59 -11.74
C ALA A 249 8.85 -25.01 -10.32
#